data_AF-A0A535STV8-F1
#
_entry.id   AF-A0A535STV8-F1
#
_cell.length_a   1.000
_cell.length_b   1.000
_cell.length_c   1.000
_cell.angle_alpha   90.00
_cell.angle_beta   90.00
_cell.angle_gamma   90.00
#
_symmetry.space_group_name_H-M   'P 1'
#
loop_
_entity.id
_entity.type
_entity.pdbx_description
1 polymer ?
#
loop_
_entity_poly.entity_id
_entity_poly.type
_entity_poly.pdbx_seq_one_letter_code
_entity_poly.pdbx_strand_id
1 'polypeptide(L)'
;MSVDCPRCGLRTARFLDHCRNCGYKLWPSSVVASAAFKAWRDTDPSRANASRYDLELPGEPIDLTIDYAARAHDLGIHLFPNSNYPFVICAGAFFLALAAIPFPSGTLRIVLAVIGGVIFLWGVVGWVLVEDVRMYPSESPESHGEVHH
;
A
#
# COMPACT_ATOMS: atom_id res chain seq x y z
N MET A 1 16.83 -29.10 2.26
CA MET A 1 15.89 -30.22 2.04
C MET A 1 16.29 -31.08 0.84
N SER A 2 17.32 -30.68 0.09
CA SER A 2 17.88 -31.40 -1.05
C SER A 2 18.93 -32.44 -0.67
N VAL A 3 19.18 -33.38 -1.58
CA VAL A 3 20.29 -34.32 -1.58
C VAL A 3 20.92 -34.37 -2.98
N ASP A 4 22.18 -34.75 -3.05
CA ASP A 4 22.86 -34.97 -4.33
C ASP A 4 22.49 -36.34 -4.89
N CYS A 5 22.08 -36.39 -6.15
CA CYS A 5 21.73 -37.64 -6.81
C CYS A 5 22.99 -38.48 -7.02
N PRO A 6 23.02 -39.75 -6.58
CA PRO A 6 24.21 -40.60 -6.70
C PRO A 6 24.55 -40.96 -8.16
N ARG A 7 23.59 -40.82 -9.10
CA ARG A 7 23.81 -41.10 -10.53
C ARG A 7 24.31 -39.89 -11.30
N CYS A 8 23.72 -38.71 -11.12
CA CYS A 8 24.03 -37.52 -11.94
C CYS A 8 24.72 -36.39 -11.17
N GLY A 9 24.92 -36.51 -9.85
CA GLY A 9 25.59 -35.52 -9.01
C GLY A 9 24.82 -34.22 -8.79
N LEU A 10 23.63 -34.07 -9.36
CA LEU A 10 22.82 -32.86 -9.25
C LEU A 10 21.90 -32.89 -8.02
N ARG A 11 21.67 -31.72 -7.43
CA ARG A 11 20.74 -31.54 -6.32
C ARG A 11 19.30 -31.87 -6.72
N THR A 12 18.63 -32.61 -5.87
CA THR A 12 17.22 -32.97 -6.03
C THR A 12 16.51 -33.03 -4.68
N ALA A 13 15.19 -32.94 -4.66
CA ALA A 13 14.44 -32.95 -3.40
C ALA A 13 14.53 -34.34 -2.75
N ARG A 14 14.88 -34.39 -1.46
CA ARG A 14 15.21 -35.63 -0.74
C ARG A 14 14.09 -36.66 -0.72
N PHE A 15 12.84 -36.23 -0.72
CA PHE A 15 11.66 -37.08 -0.51
C PHE A 15 10.85 -37.33 -1.78
N LEU A 16 11.52 -37.28 -2.94
CA LEU A 16 10.97 -37.73 -4.21
C LEU A 16 11.27 -39.20 -4.45
N ASP A 17 10.34 -39.92 -5.10
CA ASP A 17 10.57 -41.32 -5.52
C ASP A 17 11.79 -41.44 -6.45
N HIS A 18 11.95 -40.47 -7.35
CA HIS A 18 13.04 -40.43 -8.32
C HIS A 18 13.65 -39.02 -8.45
N CYS A 19 14.91 -38.96 -8.87
CA CYS A 19 15.60 -37.74 -9.24
C CYS A 19 14.93 -37.10 -10.46
N ARG A 20 14.52 -35.83 -10.35
CA ARG A 20 13.86 -35.09 -11.45
C ARG A 20 14.72 -34.98 -12.71
N ASN A 21 16.05 -35.02 -12.58
CA ASN A 21 16.93 -34.75 -13.71
C ASN A 21 17.28 -36.00 -14.53
N CYS A 22 17.39 -37.17 -13.89
CA CYS A 22 17.86 -38.40 -14.56
C CYS A 22 16.97 -39.63 -14.30
N GLY A 23 15.84 -39.46 -13.60
CA GLY A 23 14.90 -40.54 -13.29
C GLY A 23 15.45 -41.60 -12.31
N TYR A 24 16.63 -41.38 -11.73
CA TYR A 24 17.23 -42.33 -10.79
C TYR A 24 16.34 -42.52 -9.56
N LYS A 25 16.07 -43.77 -9.19
CA LYS A 25 15.17 -44.10 -8.09
C LYS A 25 15.86 -43.87 -6.75
N LEU A 26 15.40 -42.86 -6.01
CA LEU A 26 15.97 -42.43 -4.72
C LEU A 26 15.37 -43.23 -3.57
N TRP A 27 14.11 -43.63 -3.71
CA TRP A 27 13.37 -44.42 -2.74
C TRP A 27 12.77 -45.66 -3.41
N PRO A 28 12.53 -46.75 -2.65
CA PRO A 28 11.92 -47.95 -3.23
C PRO A 28 10.56 -47.71 -3.88
N SER A 29 9.77 -46.77 -3.33
CA SER A 29 8.52 -46.31 -3.91
C SER A 29 8.14 -44.91 -3.41
N SER A 30 7.20 -44.26 -4.13
CA SER A 30 6.61 -42.97 -3.75
C SER A 30 5.89 -43.00 -2.39
N VAL A 31 5.36 -44.15 -2.00
CA VAL A 31 4.71 -44.37 -0.70
C VAL A 31 5.73 -44.29 0.43
N VAL A 32 6.86 -44.98 0.28
CA VAL A 32 7.94 -44.96 1.29
C VAL A 32 8.55 -43.55 1.38
N ALA A 33 8.76 -42.88 0.24
CA ALA A 33 9.25 -41.50 0.21
C ALA A 33 8.30 -40.53 0.96
N SER A 34 6.99 -40.69 0.76
CA SER A 34 5.97 -39.86 1.44
C SER A 34 5.89 -40.13 2.93
N ALA A 35 6.01 -41.40 3.34
CA ALA A 35 6.05 -41.78 4.76
C ALA A 35 7.28 -41.20 5.46
N ALA A 36 8.44 -41.28 4.81
CA ALA A 36 9.68 -40.69 5.33
C ALA A 36 9.60 -39.16 5.43
N PHE A 37 8.98 -38.49 4.44
CA PHE A 37 8.71 -37.06 4.51
C PHE A 37 7.82 -36.69 5.69
N LYS A 38 6.73 -37.44 5.89
CA LYS A 38 5.82 -37.22 7.02
C LYS A 38 6.53 -37.36 8.36
N ALA A 39 7.27 -38.46 8.55
CA ALA A 39 8.05 -38.66 9.78
C ALA A 39 9.08 -37.54 10.03
N TRP A 40 9.80 -37.13 8.98
CA TRP A 40 10.77 -36.03 9.06
C TRP A 40 10.13 -34.68 9.40
N ARG A 41 8.95 -34.40 8.86
CA ARG A 41 8.19 -33.18 9.13
C ARG A 41 7.61 -33.16 10.54
N ASP A 42 7.04 -34.28 10.98
CA ASP A 42 6.38 -34.40 12.28
C ASP A 42 7.36 -34.33 13.47
N THR A 43 8.67 -34.46 13.22
CA THR A 43 9.73 -34.38 14.24
C THR A 43 10.08 -32.93 14.63
N ASP A 44 9.73 -31.92 13.82
CA ASP A 44 10.16 -30.53 14.03
C ASP A 44 9.09 -29.54 13.55
N PRO A 45 8.47 -28.77 14.47
CA PRO A 45 7.42 -27.81 14.13
C PRO A 45 7.82 -26.75 13.10
N SER A 46 9.11 -26.39 13.01
CA SER A 46 9.60 -25.41 12.02
C SER A 46 9.40 -25.88 10.57
N ARG A 47 9.14 -27.17 10.36
CA ARG A 47 8.96 -27.80 9.04
C ARG A 47 7.51 -27.93 8.63
N ALA A 48 6.57 -27.42 9.42
CA ALA A 48 5.13 -27.59 9.17
C ALA A 48 4.71 -27.17 7.76
N ASN A 49 5.31 -26.09 7.25
CA ASN A 49 5.03 -25.52 5.93
C ASN A 49 5.89 -26.09 4.80
N ALA A 50 6.83 -26.99 5.09
CA ALA A 50 7.69 -27.58 4.06
C ALA A 50 6.88 -28.48 3.12
N SER A 51 7.18 -28.45 1.83
CA SER A 51 6.64 -29.36 0.84
C SER A 51 7.70 -30.39 0.43
N ARG A 52 7.29 -31.64 0.22
CA ARG A 52 8.16 -32.74 -0.27
C ARG A 52 8.90 -32.45 -1.57
N TYR A 53 8.44 -31.44 -2.31
CA TYR A 53 8.96 -31.03 -3.60
C TYR A 53 10.01 -29.93 -3.51
N ASP A 54 10.18 -29.34 -2.33
CA ASP A 54 11.09 -28.21 -2.13
C ASP A 54 12.54 -28.70 -2.02
N LEU A 55 13.45 -27.95 -2.62
CA LEU A 55 14.89 -28.18 -2.49
C LEU A 55 15.42 -27.60 -1.17
N GLU A 56 14.78 -26.54 -0.69
CA GLU A 56 15.15 -25.81 0.51
C GLU A 56 13.93 -25.71 1.43
N LEU A 57 14.17 -25.50 2.73
CA LEU A 57 13.06 -25.24 3.64
C LEU A 57 12.47 -23.87 3.28
N PRO A 58 11.13 -23.74 3.22
CA PRO A 58 10.54 -22.42 3.04
C PRO A 58 11.03 -21.51 4.17
N GLY A 59 11.49 -20.32 3.80
CA GLY A 59 11.87 -19.29 4.77
C GLY A 59 10.68 -18.88 5.62
N GLU A 60 10.94 -18.19 6.73
CA GLU A 60 9.85 -17.61 7.52
C GLU A 60 8.97 -16.74 6.62
N PRO A 61 7.63 -16.82 6.76
CA PRO A 61 6.74 -15.97 5.99
C PRO A 61 7.13 -14.52 6.28
N ILE A 62 7.61 -13.82 5.25
CA ILE A 62 7.89 -12.40 5.33
C ILE A 62 6.55 -11.75 5.64
N ASP A 63 6.48 -11.03 6.76
CA ASP A 63 5.28 -10.29 7.11
C ASP A 63 5.04 -9.21 6.04
N LEU A 64 4.05 -9.46 5.18
CA LEU A 64 3.70 -8.58 4.05
C LEU A 64 2.64 -7.56 4.45
N THR A 65 2.55 -7.18 5.73
CA THR A 65 1.77 -6.01 6.15
C THR A 65 2.43 -4.75 5.61
N ILE A 66 2.04 -4.37 4.39
CA ILE A 66 2.45 -3.10 3.78
C ILE A 66 1.63 -2.00 4.43
N ASP A 67 2.28 -1.15 5.21
CA ASP A 67 1.69 0.12 5.65
C ASP A 67 1.66 1.08 4.45
N TYR A 68 0.49 1.15 3.81
CA TYR A 68 0.26 2.03 2.68
C TYR A 68 0.37 3.52 3.05
N ALA A 69 0.13 3.89 4.31
CA ALA A 69 0.25 5.28 4.74
C ALA A 69 1.73 5.67 4.86
N ALA A 70 2.55 4.83 5.49
CA ALA A 70 4.00 5.04 5.55
C ALA A 70 4.62 5.07 4.14
N ARG A 71 4.21 4.15 3.26
CA ARG A 71 4.73 4.08 1.89
C ARG A 71 4.30 5.27 1.01
N ALA A 72 3.12 5.84 1.25
CA ALA A 72 2.67 7.06 0.57
C ALA A 72 3.45 8.29 1.04
N HIS A 73 3.79 8.36 2.33
CA HIS A 73 4.65 9.40 2.89
C HIS A 73 6.05 9.36 2.28
N ASP A 74 6.67 8.18 2.18
CA ASP A 74 7.99 8.00 1.54
C ASP A 74 8.01 8.39 0.05
N LEU A 75 6.88 8.25 -0.63
CA LEU A 75 6.72 8.62 -2.04
C LEU A 75 6.44 10.12 -2.25
N GLY A 76 6.36 10.91 -1.18
CA GLY A 76 6.02 12.33 -1.25
C GLY A 76 4.60 12.59 -1.74
N ILE A 77 3.72 11.57 -1.71
CA ILE A 77 2.31 11.74 -2.06
C ILE A 77 1.64 12.30 -0.81
N HIS A 78 1.57 13.62 -0.72
CA HIS A 78 0.74 14.30 0.26
C HIS A 78 -0.73 13.99 -0.08
N LEU A 79 -1.29 12.94 0.52
CA LEU A 79 -2.74 12.72 0.50
C LEU A 79 -3.37 13.88 1.26
N PHE A 80 -4.10 14.74 0.54
CA PHE A 80 -4.87 15.80 1.17
C PHE A 80 -5.92 15.16 2.10
N PRO A 81 -5.99 15.56 3.39
CA PRO A 81 -7.08 15.11 4.25
C PRO A 81 -8.42 15.57 3.64
N ASN A 82 -9.51 14.87 3.98
CA ASN A 82 -10.84 15.19 3.45
C ASN A 82 -11.18 16.68 3.68
N SER A 83 -11.40 17.41 2.58
CA SER A 83 -11.75 18.83 2.56
C SER A 83 -13.15 19.03 2.00
N ASN A 84 -13.95 19.85 2.68
CA ASN A 84 -15.29 20.23 2.22
C ASN A 84 -15.31 21.55 1.45
N TYR A 85 -14.22 22.32 1.44
CA TYR A 85 -14.20 23.64 0.82
C TYR A 85 -14.41 23.64 -0.70
N PRO A 86 -13.92 22.66 -1.48
CA PRO A 86 -14.23 22.59 -2.91
C PRO A 86 -15.74 22.58 -3.19
N PHE A 87 -16.52 21.85 -2.39
CA PHE A 87 -17.99 21.83 -2.51
C PHE A 87 -18.61 23.20 -2.20
N VAL A 88 -18.12 23.88 -1.16
CA VAL A 88 -18.58 25.22 -0.77
C VAL A 88 -18.29 26.24 -1.87
N ILE A 89 -17.08 26.20 -2.45
CA ILE A 89 -16.67 27.08 -3.56
C ILE A 89 -17.59 26.86 -4.76
N CYS A 90 -17.85 25.61 -5.13
CA CYS A 90 -18.77 25.28 -6.23
C CYS A 90 -20.19 25.77 -5.96
N ALA A 91 -20.70 25.65 -4.72
CA ALA A 91 -22.01 26.16 -4.35
C ALA A 91 -22.07 27.70 -4.51
N GLY A 92 -21.06 28.43 -4.04
CA GLY A 92 -20.98 29.88 -4.22
C GLY A 92 -20.91 30.29 -5.71
N ALA A 93 -20.07 29.61 -6.49
CA ALA A 93 -19.95 29.82 -7.93
C ALA A 93 -21.27 29.57 -8.68
N PHE A 94 -22.06 28.57 -8.25
CA PHE A 94 -23.37 28.30 -8.81
C PHE A 94 -24.34 29.48 -8.62
N PHE A 95 -24.42 30.06 -7.42
CA PHE A 95 -25.26 31.24 -7.17
C PHE A 95 -24.79 32.47 -7.98
N LEU A 96 -23.47 32.66 -8.12
CA LEU A 96 -22.91 33.71 -8.97
C LEU A 96 -23.28 33.51 -10.45
N ALA A 97 -23.22 32.27 -10.95
CA ALA A 97 -23.63 31.94 -12.31
C ALA A 97 -25.12 32.22 -12.54
N LEU A 98 -25.98 31.88 -11.57
CA LEU A 98 -27.41 32.22 -11.63
C LEU A 98 -27.63 33.74 -11.63
N ALA A 99 -26.86 34.51 -10.87
CA ALA A 99 -26.96 35.98 -10.86
C ALA A 99 -26.62 36.62 -12.22
N ALA A 100 -25.77 35.96 -13.01
CA ALA A 100 -25.40 36.42 -14.35
C ALA A 100 -26.55 36.28 -15.36
N ILE A 101 -27.53 35.40 -15.10
CA ILE A 101 -28.71 35.21 -15.96
C ILE A 101 -29.59 36.47 -15.91
N PRO A 102 -30.03 37.00 -17.07
CA PRO A 102 -30.89 38.18 -17.12
C PRO A 102 -32.34 37.84 -16.74
N PHE A 103 -32.58 37.62 -15.44
CA PHE A 103 -33.94 37.47 -14.92
C PHE A 103 -34.71 38.79 -15.00
N PRO A 104 -36.06 38.74 -15.13
CA PRO A 104 -36.91 39.93 -15.20
C PRO A 104 -36.80 40.85 -13.97
N SER A 105 -36.46 40.29 -12.81
CA SER A 105 -36.26 41.04 -11.56
C SER A 105 -34.78 41.30 -11.30
N GLY A 106 -34.36 42.56 -11.49
CA GLY A 106 -32.98 42.99 -11.19
C GLY A 106 -32.58 42.74 -9.73
N THR A 107 -33.53 42.87 -8.80
CA THR A 107 -33.33 42.59 -7.37
C THR A 107 -32.91 41.14 -7.11
N LEU A 108 -33.50 40.17 -7.82
CA LEU A 108 -33.16 38.75 -7.64
C LEU A 108 -31.70 38.48 -8.01
N ARG A 109 -31.22 39.11 -9.09
CA ARG A 109 -29.83 38.99 -9.55
C ARG A 109 -28.85 39.54 -8.50
N ILE A 110 -29.17 40.70 -7.92
CA ILE A 110 -28.33 41.32 -6.88
C ILE A 110 -28.27 40.40 -5.64
N VAL A 111 -29.42 39.88 -5.19
CA VAL A 111 -29.48 38.97 -4.04
C VAL A 111 -28.66 37.70 -4.28
N LEU A 112 -28.80 37.08 -5.46
CA LEU A 112 -28.02 35.91 -5.85
C LEU A 112 -26.52 36.21 -5.93
N ALA A 113 -26.14 37.38 -6.44
CA ALA A 113 -24.76 37.81 -6.53
C ALA A 113 -24.14 38.00 -5.13
N VAL A 114 -24.87 38.62 -4.20
CA VAL A 114 -24.40 38.82 -2.82
C VAL A 114 -24.25 37.49 -2.10
N ILE A 115 -25.27 36.61 -2.17
CA ILE A 115 -25.23 35.29 -1.52
C ILE A 115 -24.08 34.45 -2.11
N GLY A 116 -24.00 34.36 -3.43
CA GLY A 116 -22.96 33.59 -4.11
C GLY A 116 -21.56 34.12 -3.82
N GLY A 117 -21.40 35.44 -3.81
CA GLY A 117 -20.13 36.10 -3.49
C GLY A 117 -19.66 35.81 -2.07
N VAL A 118 -20.55 35.90 -1.08
CA VAL A 118 -20.22 35.60 0.33
C VAL A 118 -19.83 34.13 0.50
N ILE A 119 -20.61 33.19 -0.06
CA ILE A 119 -20.32 31.75 0.04
C ILE A 119 -19.00 31.41 -0.64
N PHE A 120 -18.77 31.95 -1.84
CA PHE A 120 -17.55 31.72 -2.60
C PHE A 120 -16.31 32.23 -1.85
N LEU A 121 -16.36 33.48 -1.35
CA LEU A 121 -15.26 34.05 -0.59
C LEU A 121 -14.99 33.27 0.70
N TRP A 122 -16.04 32.86 1.42
CA TRP A 122 -15.88 32.03 2.61
C TRP A 122 -15.22 30.68 2.29
N GLY A 123 -15.62 30.04 1.18
CA GLY A 123 -15.01 28.80 0.70
C GLY A 123 -13.54 28.96 0.33
N VAL A 124 -13.19 30.00 -0.41
CA VAL A 124 -11.80 30.29 -0.82
C VAL A 124 -10.93 30.63 0.38
N VAL A 125 -11.41 31.48 1.29
CA VAL A 125 -10.65 31.84 2.50
C VAL A 125 -10.43 30.63 3.40
N GLY A 126 -11.45 29.79 3.58
CA GLY A 126 -11.31 28.57 4.37
C GLY A 126 -10.34 27.57 3.73
N TRP A 127 -10.38 27.41 2.40
CA TRP A 127 -9.44 26.56 1.69
C TRP A 127 -8.00 27.09 1.77
N VAL A 128 -7.79 28.37 1.46
CA VAL A 128 -6.46 28.96 1.32
C VAL A 128 -5.82 29.30 2.67
N LEU A 129 -6.58 29.72 3.69
CA LEU A 129 -5.98 30.13 4.97
C LEU A 129 -6.10 29.04 6.04
N VAL A 130 -7.22 28.31 6.09
CA VAL A 130 -7.43 27.34 7.17
C VAL A 130 -6.80 25.99 6.82
N GLU A 131 -6.94 25.53 5.58
CA GLU A 131 -6.33 24.25 5.19
C GLU A 131 -4.85 24.38 4.87
N ASP A 132 -4.41 25.45 4.22
CA ASP A 132 -2.97 25.67 3.96
C ASP A 132 -2.16 25.73 5.27
N VAL A 133 -2.63 26.48 6.28
CA VAL A 133 -1.98 26.57 7.60
C VAL A 133 -2.04 25.25 8.37
N ARG A 134 -3.11 24.46 8.21
CA ARG A 134 -3.21 23.12 8.84
C ARG A 134 -2.31 22.11 8.14
N MET A 135 -2.08 22.27 6.85
CA MET A 135 -1.40 21.29 6.00
C MET A 135 0.10 21.56 5.90
N TYR A 136 0.49 22.82 5.98
CA TYR A 136 1.87 23.29 6.11
C TYR A 136 1.95 24.20 7.33
N PRO A 137 1.88 23.66 8.56
CA PRO A 137 2.22 24.46 9.73
C PRO A 137 3.63 24.96 9.49
N SER A 138 3.78 26.28 9.36
CA SER A 138 5.05 26.94 9.01
C SER A 138 6.18 26.25 9.75
N GLU A 139 7.03 25.55 9.01
CA GLU A 139 8.29 25.05 9.55
C GLU A 139 8.93 26.24 10.24
N SER A 140 8.97 26.17 11.57
CA SER A 140 9.85 27.04 12.33
C SER A 140 11.22 26.81 11.71
N PRO A 141 11.96 27.84 11.28
CA PRO A 141 13.23 27.63 10.62
C PRO A 141 14.06 26.75 11.53
N GLU A 142 14.29 25.50 11.14
CA GLU A 142 15.24 24.64 11.84
C GLU A 142 16.55 25.41 11.80
N SER A 143 16.98 25.90 12.96
CA SER A 143 18.34 26.35 13.16
C SER A 143 19.20 25.12 12.95
N HIS A 144 19.62 24.90 11.72
CA HIS A 144 20.55 23.85 11.33
C HIS A 144 21.86 24.20 12.06
N GLY A 145 21.97 23.70 13.29
CA GLY A 145 23.14 23.87 14.13
C GLY A 145 24.32 23.24 13.40
N GLU A 146 25.31 24.06 13.08
CA GLU A 146 26.63 23.62 12.67
C GLU A 146 27.16 22.64 13.72
N VAL A 147 27.25 21.37 13.35
CA VAL A 147 27.94 20.36 14.16
C VAL A 147 29.43 20.58 13.99
N HIS A 148 30.02 21.39 14.88
CA HIS A 148 31.43 21.25 15.23
C HIS A 148 31.57 20.05 16.17
N HIS A 149 32.29 19.01 15.74
CA HIS A 149 33.40 18.35 16.45
C HIS A 149 33.88 17.11 15.69
#